data_AF-A0A319DXX2-F1
#
_entry.id   AF-A0A319DXX2-F1
#
_cell.length_a   1.000
_cell.length_b   1.000
_cell.length_c   1.000
_cell.angle_alpha   90.00
_cell.angle_beta   90.00
_cell.angle_gamma   90.00
#
_symmetry.space_group_name_H-M   'P 1'
#
loop_
_entity.id
_entity.type
_entity.pdbx_description
1 polymer ?
#
loop_
_entity_poly.entity_id
_entity_poly.type
_entity_poly.pdbx_seq_one_letter_code
_entity_poly.pdbx_strand_id
1 'polypeptide(L)'
;MSSVSRMSNATAELVRSMPGPFNNLIHQIASGTNPQARFPFTEVKVIRGTFPHPPNTDRREVRNSVTVQFNGAPGGPVIAHLFNDGTIKTLEEMHQENNARQEQKARLAAEESRFPRLQQTVARQQAEAKMMSRIQAARIHPSMSIMQKQLEKQSAEEEYRQLLAEQATARVESSVRTDRHR
;
A
#
# COMPACT_ATOMS: atom_id res chain seq x y z
N MET A 1 19.58 21.86 24.32
CA MET A 1 18.12 21.63 24.30
C MET A 1 17.89 20.14 24.53
N SER A 2 17.33 19.74 25.67
CA SER A 2 16.99 18.34 25.91
C SER A 2 15.98 17.89 24.87
N SER A 3 16.38 16.92 24.05
CA SER A 3 15.45 16.09 23.28
C SER A 3 14.49 15.45 24.27
N VAL A 4 13.28 16.02 24.40
CA VAL A 4 12.19 15.33 25.09
C VAL A 4 11.86 14.13 24.22
N SER A 5 12.32 12.95 24.64
CA SER A 5 11.98 11.70 23.98
C SER A 5 10.47 11.61 23.85
N ARG A 6 9.96 11.60 22.61
CA ARG A 6 8.53 11.42 22.32
C ARG A 6 8.06 9.96 22.49
N MET A 7 8.77 9.17 23.28
CA MET A 7 8.40 7.80 23.63
C MET A 7 8.25 7.68 25.14
N SER A 8 7.20 7.01 25.58
CA SER A 8 7.07 6.52 26.95
C SER A 8 8.07 5.39 27.23
N ASN A 9 8.41 5.18 28.52
CA ASN A 9 9.28 4.08 28.95
C ASN A 9 8.77 2.71 28.51
N ALA A 10 7.45 2.47 28.62
CA ALA A 10 6.83 1.24 28.16
C ALA A 10 7.03 1.02 26.65
N THR A 11 6.88 2.07 25.84
CA THR A 11 7.16 2.00 24.39
C THR A 11 8.64 1.72 24.14
N ALA A 12 9.55 2.37 24.87
CA ALA A 12 10.98 2.17 24.72
C ALA A 12 11.41 0.72 25.04
N GLU A 13 10.82 0.10 26.05
CA GLU A 13 11.05 -1.32 26.37
C GLU A 13 10.59 -2.25 25.24
N LEU A 14 9.39 -2.01 24.69
CA LEU A 14 8.89 -2.78 23.55
C LEU A 14 9.81 -2.64 22.33
N VAL A 15 10.24 -1.42 22.02
CA VAL A 15 11.11 -1.10 20.88
C VAL A 15 12.44 -1.87 20.92
N ARG A 16 13.02 -2.11 22.11
CA ARG A 16 14.26 -2.90 22.26
C ARG A 16 14.13 -4.35 21.76
N SER A 17 12.91 -4.90 21.81
CA SER A 17 12.62 -6.26 21.35
C SER A 17 12.22 -6.34 19.87
N MET A 18 12.08 -5.21 19.19
CA MET A 18 11.65 -5.16 17.79
C MET A 18 12.81 -5.44 16.83
N PRO A 19 12.55 -5.99 15.63
CA PRO A 19 13.57 -6.14 14.61
C PRO A 19 14.23 -4.80 14.26
N GLY A 20 15.54 -4.83 14.03
CA GLY A 20 16.41 -3.66 13.84
C GLY A 20 15.84 -2.53 12.96
N PRO A 21 15.24 -2.82 11.78
CA PRO A 21 14.64 -1.79 10.94
C PRO A 21 13.56 -0.97 11.66
N PHE A 22 12.64 -1.62 12.38
CA PHE A 22 11.56 -0.92 13.08
C PHE A 22 12.05 -0.18 14.32
N ASN A 23 13.01 -0.76 15.04
CA ASN A 23 13.64 -0.11 16.17
C ASN A 23 14.23 1.24 15.76
N ASN A 24 15.08 1.24 14.72
CA ASN A 24 15.70 2.46 14.20
C ASN A 24 14.66 3.49 13.72
N LEU A 25 13.63 3.04 12.98
CA LEU A 25 12.59 3.92 12.45
C LEU A 25 11.78 4.60 13.56
N ILE A 26 11.42 3.87 14.62
CA ILE A 26 10.67 4.44 15.75
C ILE A 26 11.53 5.45 16.52
N HIS A 27 12.83 5.16 16.71
CA HIS A 27 13.75 6.14 17.29
C HIS A 27 13.86 7.42 16.46
N GLN A 28 13.96 7.30 15.12
CA GLN A 28 13.95 8.46 14.22
C GLN A 28 12.65 9.25 14.28
N ILE A 29 11.50 8.58 14.40
CA ILE A 29 10.21 9.23 14.58
C ILE A 29 10.22 10.00 15.90
N ALA A 30 10.61 9.35 16.99
CA ALA A 30 10.62 9.95 18.33
C ALA A 30 11.54 11.17 18.44
N SER A 31 12.67 11.16 17.74
CA SER A 31 13.61 12.29 17.67
C SER A 31 13.24 13.34 16.62
N GLY A 32 12.20 13.11 15.81
CA GLY A 32 11.78 14.01 14.74
C GLY A 32 12.71 14.01 13.51
N THR A 33 13.56 13.00 13.34
CA THR A 33 14.46 12.87 12.19
C THR A 33 13.92 11.98 11.07
N ASN A 34 12.79 11.29 11.28
CA ASN A 34 12.15 10.51 10.21
C ASN A 34 11.47 11.44 9.19
N PRO A 35 11.86 11.40 7.90
CA PRO A 35 11.34 12.32 6.88
C PRO A 35 9.88 12.07 6.48
N GLN A 36 9.29 10.94 6.87
CA GLN A 36 7.91 10.56 6.58
C GLN A 36 6.93 10.98 7.68
N ALA A 37 7.40 11.19 8.92
CA ALA A 37 6.58 11.67 10.03
C ALA A 37 6.50 13.20 10.03
N ARG A 38 5.78 13.79 9.06
CA ARG A 38 5.75 15.24 8.80
C ARG A 38 4.66 16.02 9.55
N PHE A 39 3.84 15.35 10.34
CA PHE A 39 2.75 15.97 11.09
C PHE A 39 3.16 16.18 12.56
N PRO A 40 2.58 17.16 13.27
CA PRO A 40 2.87 17.37 14.68
C PRO A 40 2.25 16.26 15.53
N PHE A 41 2.98 15.81 16.55
CA PHE A 41 2.55 14.86 17.58
C PHE A 41 3.44 15.02 18.82
N THR A 42 2.94 14.57 19.97
CA THR A 42 3.66 14.66 21.26
C THR A 42 4.25 13.33 21.70
N GLU A 43 3.66 12.21 21.27
CA GLU A 43 4.14 10.88 21.63
C GLU A 43 3.89 9.86 20.50
N VAL A 44 4.82 8.93 20.31
CA VAL A 44 4.63 7.72 19.50
C VAL A 44 4.58 6.49 20.42
N LYS A 45 3.59 5.62 20.22
CA LYS A 45 3.41 4.35 20.93
C LYS A 45 3.36 3.18 19.94
N VAL A 46 3.94 2.04 20.32
CA VAL A 46 3.67 0.77 19.67
C VAL A 46 2.44 0.15 20.34
N ILE A 47 1.33 0.00 19.61
CA ILE A 47 0.04 -0.38 20.21
C ILE A 47 -0.39 -1.81 19.88
N ARG A 48 0.31 -2.50 18.96
CA ARG A 48 -0.02 -3.88 18.61
C ARG A 48 1.22 -4.66 18.23
N GLY A 49 1.66 -5.53 19.15
CA GLY A 49 2.76 -6.47 18.96
C GLY A 49 4.11 -5.79 18.76
N THR A 50 5.18 -6.53 19.07
CA THR A 50 6.56 -6.15 18.72
C THR A 50 7.06 -6.90 17.48
N PHE A 51 6.29 -7.91 17.05
CA PHE A 51 6.58 -8.69 15.86
C PHE A 51 5.92 -8.06 14.63
N PRO A 52 6.66 -7.80 13.55
CA PRO A 52 6.08 -7.26 12.32
C PRO A 52 5.02 -8.20 11.78
N HIS A 53 3.83 -7.68 11.50
CA HIS A 53 2.78 -8.47 10.88
C HIS A 53 2.84 -8.35 9.36
N PRO A 54 2.54 -9.44 8.65
CA PRO A 54 2.43 -9.39 7.21
C PRO A 54 1.17 -8.57 6.83
N PRO A 55 1.11 -8.04 5.60
CA PRO A 55 0.01 -7.18 5.18
C PRO A 55 -1.24 -8.01 4.91
N ASN A 56 -2.05 -8.22 5.94
CA ASN A 56 -3.29 -8.99 5.83
C ASN A 56 -4.46 -8.13 5.36
N THR A 57 -4.41 -6.82 5.63
CA THR A 57 -5.45 -5.85 5.26
C THR A 57 -5.33 -5.37 3.81
N ASP A 58 -4.16 -5.49 3.20
CA ASP A 58 -3.94 -5.23 1.78
C ASP A 58 -3.17 -6.38 1.11
N ARG A 59 -3.86 -7.08 0.20
CA ARG A 59 -3.26 -8.17 -0.57
C ARG A 59 -2.23 -7.70 -1.60
N ARG A 60 -2.22 -6.40 -1.95
CA ARG A 60 -1.22 -5.80 -2.85
C ARG A 60 0.00 -5.26 -2.11
N GLU A 61 0.02 -5.30 -0.79
CA GLU A 61 1.17 -4.86 -0.01
C GLU A 61 2.16 -6.01 0.17
N VAL A 62 3.45 -5.69 0.07
CA VAL A 62 4.59 -6.63 0.16
C VAL A 62 5.49 -6.33 1.36
N ARG A 63 5.29 -5.18 2.00
CA ARG A 63 6.02 -4.75 3.20
C ARG A 63 5.37 -5.30 4.46
N ASN A 64 6.22 -5.61 5.43
CA ASN A 64 5.76 -5.85 6.79
C ASN A 64 5.55 -4.51 7.48
N SER A 65 4.62 -4.48 8.43
CA SER A 65 4.36 -3.29 9.22
C SER A 65 4.21 -3.63 10.70
N VAL A 66 4.30 -2.58 11.51
CA VAL A 66 3.91 -2.57 12.92
C VAL A 66 2.87 -1.47 13.10
N THR A 67 1.94 -1.65 14.03
CA THR A 67 0.92 -0.63 14.28
C THR A 67 1.40 0.30 15.38
N VAL A 68 1.49 1.58 15.02
CA VAL A 68 1.88 2.67 15.92
C VAL A 68 0.72 3.63 16.10
N GLN A 69 0.72 4.32 17.23
CA GLN A 69 -0.21 5.39 17.54
C GLN A 69 0.57 6.67 17.83
N PHE A 70 0.18 7.76 17.18
CA PHE A 70 0.70 9.09 17.41
C PHE A 70 -0.30 9.88 18.26
N ASN A 71 0.09 10.23 19.49
CA ASN A 71 -0.74 11.04 20.39
C ASN A 71 -0.43 12.53 20.23
N GLY A 72 -1.40 13.37 20.56
CA GLY A 72 -1.26 14.83 20.48
C GLY A 72 -1.20 15.36 19.04
N ALA A 73 -1.60 14.55 18.06
CA ALA A 73 -1.80 15.02 16.70
C ALA A 73 -3.08 15.88 16.60
N PRO A 74 -3.14 16.84 15.65
CA PRO A 74 -4.35 17.62 15.40
C PRO A 74 -5.52 16.69 15.05
N GLY A 75 -6.66 16.85 15.71
CA GLY A 75 -7.83 15.99 15.52
C GLY A 75 -7.85 14.71 16.37
N GLY A 76 -6.84 14.49 17.22
CA GLY A 76 -6.79 13.38 18.17
C GLY A 76 -5.72 12.33 17.83
N PRO A 77 -5.70 11.18 18.54
CA PRO A 77 -4.73 10.12 18.30
C PRO A 77 -4.83 9.54 16.88
N VAL A 78 -3.70 9.41 16.19
CA VAL A 78 -3.61 8.83 14.84
C VAL A 78 -3.04 7.42 14.92
N ILE A 79 -3.78 6.43 14.43
CA ILE A 79 -3.32 5.04 14.31
C ILE A 79 -2.80 4.81 12.89
N ALA A 80 -1.58 4.29 12.79
CA ALA A 80 -0.93 4.05 11.51
C ALA A 80 -0.10 2.76 11.50
N HIS A 81 0.09 2.26 10.28
CA HIS A 81 1.06 1.24 9.94
C HIS A 81 2.39 1.90 9.60
N LEU A 82 3.40 1.65 10.42
CA LEU A 82 4.79 1.93 10.08
C LEU A 82 5.32 0.73 9.32
N PHE A 83 5.77 0.93 8.08
CA PHE A 83 6.38 -0.11 7.26
C PHE A 83 7.90 -0.19 7.49
N ASN A 84 8.48 -1.33 7.16
CA ASN A 84 9.92 -1.57 7.31
C ASN A 84 10.83 -0.75 6.38
N ASP A 85 10.27 0.03 5.45
CA ASP A 85 10.98 1.04 4.66
C ASP A 85 10.84 2.47 5.23
N GLY A 86 10.16 2.63 6.36
CA GLY A 86 9.91 3.90 7.02
C GLY A 86 8.67 4.64 6.54
N THR A 87 7.97 4.15 5.52
CA THR A 87 6.68 4.70 5.10
C THR A 87 5.66 4.55 6.23
N ILE A 88 4.80 5.55 6.40
CA ILE A 88 3.70 5.53 7.35
C ILE A 88 2.40 5.60 6.54
N LYS A 89 1.46 4.69 6.80
CA LYS A 89 0.09 4.80 6.29
C LYS A 89 -0.91 4.69 7.42
N THR A 90 -1.84 5.62 7.48
CA THR A 90 -2.99 5.55 8.37
C THR A 90 -3.93 4.41 7.95
N LEU A 91 -4.76 3.96 8.89
CA LEU A 91 -5.82 2.99 8.58
C LEU A 91 -6.79 3.56 7.52
N GLU A 92 -7.06 4.86 7.57
CA GLU A 92 -7.92 5.56 6.62
C GLU A 92 -7.36 5.48 5.19
N GLU A 93 -6.08 5.82 4.99
CA GLU A 93 -5.42 5.71 3.68
C GLU A 93 -5.49 4.29 3.13
N MET A 94 -5.27 3.27 3.97
CA MET A 94 -5.40 1.87 3.55
C MET A 94 -6.83 1.51 3.12
N HIS A 95 -7.86 2.03 3.81
CA HIS A 95 -9.24 1.84 3.41
C HIS A 95 -9.58 2.58 2.11
N GLN A 96 -9.11 3.81 1.95
CA GLN A 96 -9.29 4.59 0.73
C GLN A 96 -8.65 3.87 -0.48
N GLU A 97 -7.45 3.32 -0.34
CA GLU A 97 -6.79 2.50 -1.37
C GLU A 97 -7.57 1.22 -1.71
N ASN A 98 -8.21 0.59 -0.71
CA ASN A 98 -9.09 -0.55 -0.93
C ASN A 98 -10.35 -0.16 -1.71
N ASN A 99 -11.01 0.94 -1.31
CA ASN A 99 -12.24 1.42 -1.92
C ASN A 99 -12.00 1.85 -3.38
N ALA A 100 -10.95 2.63 -3.63
CA ALA A 100 -10.58 3.07 -4.98
C ALA A 100 -10.36 1.90 -5.94
N ARG A 101 -9.79 0.78 -5.46
CA ARG A 101 -9.63 -0.44 -6.27
C ARG A 101 -10.94 -1.13 -6.60
N GLN A 102 -11.88 -1.18 -5.65
CA GLN A 102 -13.21 -1.75 -5.89
C GLN A 102 -13.98 -0.90 -6.90
N GLU A 103 -13.93 0.43 -6.75
CA GLU A 103 -14.54 1.37 -7.69
C GLU A 103 -13.95 1.23 -9.10
N GLN A 104 -12.62 1.15 -9.22
CA GLN A 104 -11.95 0.93 -10.50
C GLN A 104 -12.41 -0.39 -11.14
N LYS A 105 -12.52 -1.47 -10.36
CA LYS A 105 -12.99 -2.77 -10.85
C LYS A 105 -14.43 -2.69 -11.35
N ALA A 106 -15.32 -2.03 -10.61
CA ALA A 106 -16.71 -1.84 -11.01
C ALA A 106 -16.81 -0.99 -12.30
N ARG A 107 -16.03 0.09 -12.39
CA ARG A 107 -15.95 0.94 -13.58
C ARG A 107 -15.50 0.17 -14.81
N LEU A 108 -14.41 -0.61 -14.70
CA LEU A 108 -13.90 -1.43 -15.80
C LEU A 108 -14.94 -2.45 -16.27
N ALA A 109 -15.63 -3.12 -15.35
CA ALA A 109 -16.69 -4.07 -15.71
C ALA A 109 -17.85 -3.38 -16.47
N ALA A 110 -18.26 -2.19 -16.03
CA ALA A 110 -19.27 -1.40 -16.72
C ALA A 110 -18.81 -0.96 -18.12
N GLU A 111 -17.57 -0.49 -18.26
CA GLU A 111 -16.98 -0.13 -19.56
C GLU A 111 -16.92 -1.33 -20.51
N GLU A 112 -16.46 -2.50 -20.03
CA GLU A 112 -16.35 -3.73 -20.82
C GLU A 112 -17.71 -4.22 -21.31
N SER A 113 -18.75 -4.12 -20.48
CA SER A 113 -20.11 -4.55 -20.83
C SER A 113 -20.69 -3.80 -22.03
N ARG A 114 -20.21 -2.58 -22.30
CA ARG A 114 -20.60 -1.77 -23.47
C ARG A 114 -19.99 -2.28 -24.78
N PHE A 115 -18.96 -3.12 -24.71
CA PHE A 115 -18.22 -3.63 -25.87
C PHE A 115 -18.05 -5.16 -25.81
N PRO A 116 -19.15 -5.95 -25.77
CA PRO A 116 -19.08 -7.40 -25.59
C PRO A 116 -18.26 -8.11 -26.67
N ARG A 117 -18.26 -7.58 -27.90
CA ARG A 117 -17.46 -8.11 -29.02
C ARG A 117 -15.95 -8.10 -28.79
N LEU A 118 -15.45 -7.24 -27.88
CA LEU A 118 -14.02 -7.15 -27.58
C LEU A 118 -13.56 -8.18 -26.55
N GLN A 119 -14.49 -8.85 -25.84
CA GLN A 119 -14.20 -9.93 -24.88
C GLN A 119 -13.13 -9.57 -23.82
N GLN A 120 -13.03 -8.29 -23.45
CA GLN A 120 -11.93 -7.74 -22.64
C GLN A 120 -11.89 -8.24 -21.20
N THR A 121 -13.04 -8.63 -20.64
CA THR A 121 -13.17 -9.08 -19.25
C THR A 121 -12.27 -10.27 -18.93
N VAL A 122 -12.20 -11.27 -19.81
CA VAL A 122 -11.37 -12.48 -19.59
C VAL A 122 -9.89 -12.11 -19.54
N ALA A 123 -9.42 -11.33 -20.52
CA ALA A 123 -8.03 -10.88 -20.57
C ALA A 123 -7.66 -10.04 -19.34
N ARG A 124 -8.53 -9.13 -18.91
CA ARG A 124 -8.30 -8.32 -17.69
C ARG A 124 -8.22 -9.21 -16.45
N GLN A 125 -9.12 -10.16 -16.28
CA GLN A 125 -9.12 -11.07 -15.13
C GLN A 125 -7.85 -11.92 -15.08
N GLN A 126 -7.39 -12.44 -16.22
CA GLN A 126 -6.14 -13.19 -16.32
C GLN A 126 -4.92 -12.32 -15.97
N ALA A 127 -4.88 -11.08 -16.44
CA ALA A 127 -3.80 -10.16 -16.11
C ALA A 127 -3.81 -9.72 -14.64
N GLU A 128 -4.99 -9.49 -14.05
CA GLU A 128 -5.12 -9.22 -12.62
C GLU A 128 -4.61 -10.42 -11.79
N ALA A 129 -4.99 -11.64 -12.18
CA ALA A 129 -4.51 -12.86 -11.53
C ALA A 129 -2.98 -13.02 -11.64
N LYS A 130 -2.39 -12.74 -12.82
CA LYS A 130 -0.94 -12.73 -13.03
C LYS A 130 -0.25 -11.71 -12.14
N MET A 131 -0.74 -10.47 -12.10
CA MET A 131 -0.22 -9.39 -11.25
C MET A 131 -0.26 -9.81 -9.77
N MET A 132 -1.40 -10.30 -9.29
CA MET A 132 -1.55 -10.70 -7.89
C MET A 132 -0.66 -11.89 -7.53
N SER A 133 -0.46 -12.84 -8.46
CA SER A 133 0.45 -13.98 -8.27
C SER A 133 1.89 -13.50 -8.07
N ARG A 134 2.37 -12.57 -8.91
CA ARG A 134 3.71 -11.97 -8.80
C ARG A 134 3.90 -11.23 -7.48
N ILE A 135 2.93 -10.40 -7.09
CA ILE A 135 2.95 -9.70 -5.80
C ILE A 135 3.05 -10.70 -4.64
N GLN A 136 2.25 -11.77 -4.67
CA GLN A 136 2.27 -12.78 -3.62
C GLN A 136 3.60 -13.53 -3.56
N ALA A 137 4.18 -13.89 -4.71
CA ALA A 137 5.49 -14.51 -4.81
C ALA A 137 6.58 -13.61 -4.20
N ALA A 138 6.59 -12.32 -4.55
CA ALA A 138 7.52 -11.34 -4.00
C ALA A 138 7.37 -11.20 -2.47
N ARG A 139 6.13 -11.15 -1.98
CA ARG A 139 5.82 -11.03 -0.55
C ARG A 139 6.46 -12.16 0.27
N ILE A 140 6.28 -13.40 -0.14
CA ILE A 140 6.77 -14.57 0.60
C ILE A 140 8.24 -14.91 0.32
N HIS A 141 8.88 -14.24 -0.64
CA HIS A 141 10.27 -14.51 -0.97
C HIS A 141 11.20 -14.13 0.20
N PRO A 142 11.94 -15.09 0.80
CA PRO A 142 12.69 -14.84 2.02
C PRO A 142 13.97 -14.03 1.79
N SER A 143 14.60 -14.17 0.62
CA SER A 143 15.86 -13.50 0.29
C SER A 143 15.71 -12.17 -0.46
N MET A 144 14.49 -11.76 -0.85
CA MET A 144 14.30 -10.47 -1.49
C MET A 144 14.35 -9.35 -0.46
N SER A 145 15.14 -8.31 -0.74
CA SER A 145 15.07 -7.07 0.02
C SER A 145 13.72 -6.38 -0.19
N ILE A 146 13.33 -5.50 0.74
CA ILE A 146 12.06 -4.78 0.64
C ILE A 146 12.00 -3.92 -0.62
N MET A 147 13.11 -3.30 -1.00
CA MET A 147 13.22 -2.55 -2.25
C MET A 147 12.97 -3.44 -3.47
N GLN A 148 13.56 -4.64 -3.51
CA GLN A 148 13.30 -5.62 -4.59
C GLN A 148 11.82 -6.03 -4.62
N LYS A 149 11.19 -6.27 -3.46
CA LYS A 149 9.77 -6.61 -3.39
C LYS A 149 8.89 -5.48 -3.93
N GLN A 150 9.22 -4.23 -3.60
CA GLN A 150 8.52 -3.05 -4.12
C GLN A 150 8.69 -2.89 -5.63
N LEU A 151 9.90 -3.09 -6.16
CA LEU A 151 10.15 -3.05 -7.60
C LEU A 151 9.35 -4.14 -8.34
N GLU A 152 9.30 -5.36 -7.81
CA GLU A 152 8.51 -6.45 -8.39
C GLU A 152 7.02 -6.15 -8.38
N LYS A 153 6.50 -5.60 -7.26
CA LYS A 153 5.13 -5.10 -7.18
C LYS A 153 4.86 -4.03 -8.25
N GLN A 154 5.72 -3.02 -8.35
CA GLN A 154 5.57 -1.93 -9.31
C GLN A 154 5.57 -2.43 -10.75
N SER A 155 6.48 -3.35 -11.09
CA SER A 155 6.54 -3.99 -12.40
C SER A 155 5.25 -4.76 -12.72
N ALA A 156 4.75 -5.55 -11.78
CA ALA A 156 3.50 -6.30 -11.96
C ALA A 156 2.28 -5.37 -12.13
N GLU A 157 2.21 -4.27 -11.39
CA GLU A 157 1.16 -3.26 -11.53
C GLU A 157 1.26 -2.50 -12.86
N GLU A 158 2.47 -2.22 -13.34
CA GLU A 158 2.68 -1.54 -14.62
C GLU A 158 2.23 -2.40 -15.80
N GLU A 159 2.58 -3.69 -15.82
CA GLU A 159 2.09 -4.63 -16.85
C GLU A 159 0.55 -4.68 -16.90
N TYR A 160 -0.09 -4.69 -15.73
CA TYR A 160 -1.55 -4.66 -15.65
C TYR A 160 -2.11 -3.32 -16.17
N ARG A 161 -1.50 -2.18 -15.80
CA ARG A 161 -1.89 -0.85 -16.30
C ARG A 161 -1.74 -0.74 -17.82
N GLN A 162 -0.68 -1.30 -18.39
CA GLN A 162 -0.46 -1.31 -19.82
C GLN A 162 -1.60 -2.04 -20.55
N LEU A 163 -2.00 -3.23 -20.09
CA LEU A 163 -3.15 -3.93 -20.66
C LEU A 163 -4.43 -3.08 -20.57
N LEU A 164 -4.68 -2.42 -19.43
CA LEU A 164 -5.87 -1.56 -19.28
C LEU A 164 -5.87 -0.40 -20.28
N ALA A 165 -4.71 0.18 -20.57
CA ALA A 165 -4.56 1.24 -21.57
C ALA A 165 -4.84 0.71 -22.98
N GLU A 166 -4.29 -0.44 -23.35
CA GLU A 166 -4.56 -1.10 -24.63
C GLU A 166 -6.06 -1.40 -24.81
N GLN A 167 -6.71 -1.90 -23.76
CA GLN A 167 -8.14 -2.16 -23.78
C GLN A 167 -8.96 -0.88 -23.94
N ALA A 168 -8.56 0.21 -23.28
CA ALA A 168 -9.21 1.51 -23.43
C ALA A 168 -9.11 2.02 -24.88
N THR A 169 -7.94 1.93 -25.51
CA THR A 169 -7.74 2.29 -26.93
C THR A 169 -8.66 1.48 -27.84
N ALA A 170 -8.73 0.15 -27.65
CA ALA A 170 -9.60 -0.71 -28.44
C ALA A 170 -11.10 -0.34 -28.30
N ARG A 171 -11.54 0.15 -27.13
CA ARG A 171 -12.91 0.65 -26.93
C ARG A 171 -13.18 1.94 -27.70
N VAL A 172 -12.22 2.86 -27.72
CA VAL A 172 -12.31 4.11 -28.50
C VAL A 172 -12.42 3.80 -29.99
N GLU A 173 -11.56 2.95 -30.53
CA GLU A 173 -11.59 2.52 -31.93
C GLU A 173 -12.90 1.83 -32.30
N SER A 174 -13.41 0.98 -31.41
CA SER A 174 -14.72 0.32 -31.57
C SER A 174 -15.87 1.32 -31.68
N SER A 175 -15.81 2.41 -30.91
CA SER A 175 -16.85 3.44 -30.88
C SER A 175 -16.88 4.20 -32.21
N VAL A 176 -15.72 4.69 -32.66
CA VAL A 176 -15.57 5.42 -33.93
C VAL A 176 -16.05 4.60 -35.13
N ARG A 177 -15.74 3.29 -35.15
CA ARG A 177 -16.18 2.40 -36.24
C ARG A 177 -17.70 2.21 -36.27
N THR A 178 -18.34 2.20 -35.11
CA THR A 178 -19.81 2.06 -35.01
C THR A 178 -20.52 3.31 -35.53
N ASP A 179 -19.95 4.49 -35.31
CA ASP A 179 -20.53 5.77 -35.75
C ASP A 179 -20.39 6.00 -37.26
N ARG A 180 -19.37 5.44 -37.92
CA ARG A 180 -19.21 5.53 -39.39
C ARG A 180 -20.14 4.62 -40.19
N HIS A 181 -20.80 3.67 -39.54
CA HIS A 181 -21.71 2.72 -40.18
C HIS A 181 -23.19 2.98 -39.82
N ARG A 182 -23.48 4.10 -39.15
CA ARG A 182 -24.82 4.67 -38.97
C ARG A 182 -25.01 5.83 -39.93
#